data_AF-A0A7J9HEX0-F1
#
_entry.id   AF-A0A7J9HEX0-F1
#
_cell.length_a   1.000
_cell.length_b   1.000
_cell.length_c   1.000
_cell.angle_alpha   90.00
_cell.angle_beta   90.00
_cell.angle_gamma   90.00
#
_symmetry.space_group_name_H-M   'P 1'
#
loop_
_entity.id
_entity.type
_entity.pdbx_description
1 polymer ?
#
loop_
_entity_poly.entity_id
_entity_poly.type
_entity_poly.pdbx_seq_one_letter_code
_entity_poly.pdbx_strand_id
1 'polypeptide(L)'
;MLVSSTMHLLSVCVLSLVLSCCQGREDPNFRIRAVNLGGWLVTEGWIKPSLFDGIVNKDFLDGTALQFKSVTTGKYLSAEQGGGSIIVANRTTASGWETFRLWRINETAFNFRVSGKQFIGVDTDGNGIGIVAISKAPGHSETFEILRNSDDKNRVRIKAPNGYYLQVIVTCKSLQKLVKPTRKDLSLSI
;
A
#
# COMPACT_ATOMS: atom_id res chain seq x y z
N MET A 1 -59.00 4.36 4.55
CA MET A 1 -57.74 3.62 4.27
C MET A 1 -56.93 4.17 3.08
N LEU A 2 -57.24 5.33 2.48
CA LEU A 2 -56.52 5.84 1.30
C LEU A 2 -55.39 6.85 1.60
N VAL A 3 -55.35 7.45 2.80
CA VAL A 3 -54.39 8.53 3.13
C VAL A 3 -53.01 8.01 3.59
N SER A 4 -52.95 6.77 4.10
CA SER A 4 -51.70 6.19 4.62
C SER A 4 -50.73 5.77 3.50
N SER A 5 -51.25 5.25 2.39
CA SER A 5 -50.42 4.79 1.26
C SER A 5 -49.69 5.94 0.55
N THR A 6 -50.34 7.10 0.42
CA THR A 6 -49.74 8.30 -0.21
C THR A 6 -48.62 8.90 0.62
N MET A 7 -48.69 8.82 1.96
CA MET A 7 -47.65 9.34 2.85
C MET A 7 -46.39 8.45 2.87
N HIS A 8 -46.55 7.13 2.74
CA HIS A 8 -45.41 6.22 2.60
C HIS A 8 -44.71 6.39 1.24
N LEU A 9 -45.46 6.62 0.16
CA LEU A 9 -44.87 6.90 -1.16
C LEU A 9 -44.04 8.17 -1.15
N LEU A 10 -44.56 9.26 -0.55
CA LEU A 10 -43.81 10.52 -0.43
C LEU A 10 -42.54 10.35 0.41
N SER A 11 -42.60 9.61 1.52
CA SER A 11 -41.45 9.37 2.39
C SER A 11 -40.36 8.54 1.70
N VAL A 12 -40.72 7.56 0.88
CA VAL A 12 -39.76 6.76 0.10
C VAL A 12 -39.13 7.60 -1.01
N CYS A 13 -39.89 8.49 -1.66
CA CYS A 13 -39.36 9.42 -2.65
C CYS A 13 -38.41 10.47 -2.05
N VAL A 14 -38.71 10.98 -0.85
CA VAL A 14 -37.79 11.93 -0.18
C VAL A 14 -36.54 11.19 0.30
N LEU A 15 -36.65 9.97 0.82
CA LEU A 15 -35.51 9.17 1.26
C LEU A 15 -34.59 8.76 0.09
N SER A 16 -35.13 8.49 -1.10
CA SER A 16 -34.34 8.22 -2.31
C SER A 16 -33.66 9.46 -2.89
N LEU A 17 -34.22 10.65 -2.70
CA LEU A 17 -33.58 11.92 -3.08
C LEU A 17 -32.38 12.28 -2.19
N VAL A 18 -32.39 11.93 -0.90
CA VAL A 18 -31.23 12.12 0.00
C VAL A 18 -30.20 10.99 -0.08
N LEU A 19 -30.60 9.79 -0.50
CA LEU A 19 -29.69 8.66 -0.78
C LEU A 19 -29.11 8.65 -2.20
N SER A 20 -29.32 9.72 -3.00
CA SER A 20 -28.48 9.99 -4.17
C SER A 20 -27.12 10.49 -3.71
N CYS A 21 -26.38 9.56 -3.10
CA CYS A 21 -24.97 9.55 -2.84
C CYS A 21 -24.21 10.44 -3.82
N CYS A 22 -23.57 11.48 -3.27
CA CYS A 22 -22.18 11.85 -3.57
C CYS A 22 -21.62 11.30 -4.88
N GLN A 23 -22.19 11.72 -6.00
CA GLN A 23 -21.53 11.66 -7.29
C GLN A 23 -20.74 12.95 -7.38
N GLY A 24 -19.41 12.82 -7.30
CA GLY A 24 -18.51 13.88 -7.72
C GLY A 24 -19.03 14.39 -9.05
N ARG A 25 -19.38 15.67 -9.09
CA ARG A 25 -19.87 16.33 -10.29
C ARG A 25 -18.72 16.29 -11.29
N GLU A 26 -18.71 15.30 -12.18
CA GLU A 26 -17.90 15.38 -13.39
C GLU A 26 -18.55 16.46 -14.25
N ASP A 27 -18.15 17.70 -14.01
CA ASP A 27 -18.48 18.81 -14.87
C ASP A 27 -17.81 18.51 -16.22
N PRO A 28 -18.57 18.22 -17.30
CA PRO A 28 -18.00 17.86 -18.60
C PRO A 28 -17.19 19.02 -19.22
N ASN A 29 -17.25 20.21 -18.62
CA ASN A 29 -16.46 21.37 -18.98
C ASN A 29 -15.21 21.58 -18.11
N PHE A 30 -14.96 20.73 -17.12
CA PHE A 30 -13.80 20.86 -16.24
C PHE A 30 -12.52 20.39 -16.94
N ARG A 31 -11.83 21.34 -17.59
CA ARG A 31 -10.57 21.10 -18.29
C ARG A 31 -9.39 21.44 -17.39
N ILE A 32 -8.65 20.43 -16.94
CA ILE A 32 -7.34 20.63 -16.31
C ILE A 32 -6.28 20.76 -17.42
N ARG A 33 -5.50 21.85 -17.37
CA ARG A 33 -4.28 21.97 -18.17
C ARG A 33 -3.11 21.55 -17.31
N ALA A 34 -2.35 20.59 -17.80
CA ALA A 34 -1.17 20.04 -17.16
C ALA A 34 -0.01 20.05 -18.15
N VAL A 35 1.20 20.27 -17.66
CA VAL A 35 2.45 20.12 -18.43
C VAL A 35 3.15 18.84 -17.97
N ASN A 36 3.65 18.05 -18.91
CA ASN A 36 4.48 16.88 -18.62
C ASN A 36 5.95 17.28 -18.74
N LEU A 37 6.68 17.26 -17.61
CA LEU A 37 8.12 17.53 -17.57
C LEU A 37 8.89 16.23 -17.31
N GLY A 38 8.91 15.34 -18.30
CA GLY A 38 9.64 14.08 -18.19
C GLY A 38 9.02 13.13 -17.16
N GLY A 39 7.70 13.01 -17.15
CA GLY A 39 6.94 12.17 -16.21
C GLY A 39 6.54 12.88 -14.91
N TRP A 40 6.98 14.12 -14.70
CA TRP A 40 6.55 14.94 -13.57
C TRP A 40 5.35 15.80 -13.93
N LEU A 41 4.34 15.81 -13.06
CA LEU A 41 3.23 16.75 -13.07
C LEU A 41 3.55 17.88 -12.10
N VAL A 42 3.69 19.10 -12.61
CA VAL A 42 3.85 20.29 -11.76
C VAL A 42 2.48 20.71 -11.26
N THR A 43 2.32 20.69 -9.93
CA THR A 43 1.14 21.27 -9.29
C THR A 43 1.49 22.65 -8.76
N GLU A 44 0.91 23.68 -9.36
CA GLU A 44 1.12 25.07 -8.91
C GLU A 44 0.13 25.40 -7.79
N GLY A 45 0.45 26.39 -6.95
CA GLY A 45 -0.34 26.71 -5.74
C GLY A 45 -1.79 27.14 -5.98
N TRP A 46 -2.17 27.45 -7.22
CA TRP A 46 -3.54 27.77 -7.63
C TRP A 46 -4.35 26.55 -8.08
N ILE A 47 -3.73 25.37 -8.20
CA ILE A 47 -4.44 24.11 -8.49
C ILE A 47 -5.15 23.66 -7.20
N LYS A 48 -6.46 23.41 -7.31
CA LYS A 48 -7.26 22.92 -6.18
C LYS A 48 -6.78 21.52 -5.76
N PRO A 49 -6.32 21.32 -4.50
CA PRO A 49 -5.84 20.02 -4.04
C PRO A 49 -6.91 18.91 -4.12
N SER A 50 -8.19 19.28 -4.01
CA SER A 50 -9.33 18.36 -4.07
C SER A 50 -9.45 17.60 -5.39
N LEU A 51 -8.78 18.07 -6.45
CA LEU A 51 -8.69 17.35 -7.72
C LEU A 51 -7.97 16.01 -7.62
N PHE A 52 -7.16 15.84 -6.58
CA PHE A 52 -6.37 14.63 -6.34
C PHE A 52 -6.93 13.75 -5.22
N ASP A 53 -8.08 14.12 -4.62
CA ASP A 53 -8.67 13.35 -3.52
C ASP A 53 -9.27 12.01 -3.98
N GLY A 54 -9.59 11.87 -5.27
CA GLY A 54 -10.03 10.61 -5.87
C GLY A 54 -8.93 9.55 -6.02
N ILE A 55 -7.66 9.90 -5.76
CA ILE A 55 -6.55 8.95 -5.88
C ILE A 55 -6.60 7.94 -4.74
N VAL A 56 -6.88 6.69 -5.08
CA VAL A 56 -6.80 5.56 -4.15
C VAL A 56 -5.37 5.44 -3.62
N ASN A 57 -5.23 5.28 -2.29
CA ASN A 57 -3.94 5.21 -1.59
C ASN A 57 -3.02 6.41 -1.93
N LYS A 58 -3.54 7.64 -1.82
CA LYS A 58 -2.78 8.88 -2.12
C LYS A 58 -1.52 9.12 -1.29
N ASP A 59 -1.33 8.34 -0.23
CA ASP A 59 -0.15 8.32 0.63
C ASP A 59 0.86 7.22 0.22
N PHE A 60 0.53 6.40 -0.78
CA PHE A 60 1.42 5.41 -1.40
C PHE A 60 1.74 5.82 -2.85
N LEU A 61 2.24 7.04 -3.02
CA LEU A 61 2.70 7.54 -4.32
C LEU A 61 4.13 7.07 -4.59
N ASP A 62 4.54 7.13 -5.85
CA ASP A 62 5.90 6.82 -6.26
C ASP A 62 6.95 7.63 -5.48
N GLY A 63 7.97 6.92 -5.00
CA GLY A 63 9.05 7.51 -4.23
C GLY A 63 8.74 7.73 -2.75
N THR A 64 7.52 7.43 -2.28
CA THR A 64 7.19 7.49 -0.85
C THR A 64 8.11 6.60 -0.05
N ALA A 65 8.70 7.15 1.01
CA ALA A 65 9.53 6.42 1.96
C ALA A 65 8.65 5.80 3.04
N LEU A 66 8.67 4.48 3.15
CA LEU A 66 7.92 3.71 4.15
C LEU A 66 8.87 2.96 5.06
N GLN A 67 8.45 2.81 6.33
CA GLN A 67 9.13 2.01 7.33
C GLN A 67 8.13 1.01 7.86
N PHE A 68 8.50 -0.27 7.88
CA PHE A 68 7.59 -1.32 8.34
C PHE A 68 7.98 -1.77 9.73
N LYS A 69 7.04 -1.68 10.66
CA LYS A 69 7.18 -2.18 12.02
C LYS A 69 6.36 -3.44 12.19
N SER A 70 6.99 -4.50 12.66
CA SER A 70 6.29 -5.73 13.02
C SER A 70 5.41 -5.48 14.24
N VAL A 71 4.12 -5.84 14.15
CA VAL A 71 3.20 -5.76 15.29
C VAL A 71 3.54 -6.82 16.35
N THR A 72 4.04 -7.98 15.95
CA THR A 72 4.34 -9.10 16.85
C THR A 72 5.65 -8.90 17.62
N THR A 73 6.68 -8.37 16.98
CA THR A 73 8.01 -8.18 17.62
C THR A 73 8.27 -6.74 18.03
N GLY A 74 7.49 -5.77 17.54
CA GLY A 74 7.74 -4.35 17.74
C GLY A 74 9.03 -3.84 17.09
N LYS A 75 9.67 -4.65 16.24
CA LYS A 75 10.93 -4.33 15.54
C LYS A 75 10.66 -3.85 14.12
N TYR A 76 11.56 -3.02 13.61
CA TYR A 76 11.53 -2.55 12.23
C TYR A 76 12.19 -3.55 11.28
N LEU A 77 11.64 -3.59 10.08
CA LEU A 77 12.17 -4.28 8.92
C LEU A 77 13.43 -3.58 8.44
N SER A 78 14.51 -4.32 8.24
CA SER A 78 15.83 -3.83 7.84
C SER A 78 16.34 -4.63 6.65
N ALA A 79 16.81 -3.92 5.62
CA ALA A 79 17.63 -4.49 4.57
C ALA A 79 19.07 -4.57 5.05
N GLU A 80 19.52 -5.76 5.46
CA GLU A 80 20.88 -5.94 5.93
C GLU A 80 21.89 -5.55 4.84
N GLN A 81 22.98 -4.90 5.26
CA GLN A 81 24.00 -4.32 4.39
C GLN A 81 23.47 -3.24 3.41
N GLY A 82 22.26 -2.73 3.66
CA GLY A 82 21.61 -1.74 2.80
C GLY A 82 20.99 -2.32 1.53
N GLY A 83 21.11 -3.63 1.29
CA GLY A 83 20.71 -4.31 0.06
C GLY A 83 21.71 -5.39 -0.34
N GLY A 84 21.27 -6.35 -1.15
CA GLY A 84 22.10 -7.46 -1.63
C GLY A 84 22.05 -8.69 -0.74
N SER A 85 21.19 -8.69 0.27
CA SER A 85 21.00 -9.79 1.21
C SER A 85 19.53 -9.96 1.61
N ILE A 86 19.30 -10.78 2.63
CA ILE A 86 18.00 -11.05 3.25
C ILE A 86 17.46 -9.82 3.99
N ILE A 87 16.13 -9.70 4.01
CA ILE A 87 15.43 -8.72 4.84
C ILE A 87 15.11 -9.35 6.20
N VAL A 88 15.43 -8.64 7.29
CA VAL A 88 15.24 -9.12 8.67
C VAL A 88 14.48 -8.08 9.50
N ALA A 89 13.84 -8.50 10.59
CA ALA A 89 13.07 -7.60 11.46
C ALA A 89 13.72 -7.50 12.85
N ASN A 90 14.90 -6.90 12.94
CA ASN A 90 15.75 -6.91 14.15
C ASN A 90 15.93 -5.53 14.80
N ARG A 91 15.58 -4.43 14.13
CA ARG A 91 15.91 -3.07 14.59
C ARG A 91 14.88 -2.49 15.55
N THR A 92 15.34 -1.77 16.57
CA THR A 92 14.47 -1.03 17.51
C THR A 92 14.10 0.36 17.00
N THR A 93 14.95 0.96 16.18
CA THR A 93 14.79 2.30 15.62
C THR A 93 14.96 2.21 14.11
N ALA A 94 14.18 3.00 13.37
CA ALA A 94 14.28 3.10 11.93
C ALA A 94 15.24 4.23 11.53
N SER A 95 16.09 3.96 10.56
CA SER A 95 17.03 4.89 9.94
C SER A 95 17.11 4.59 8.44
N GLY A 96 18.31 4.56 7.86
CA GLY A 96 18.50 4.37 6.42
C GLY A 96 18.12 2.98 5.91
N TRP A 97 18.52 1.92 6.59
CA TRP A 97 18.34 0.53 6.11
C TRP A 97 16.91 0.01 6.31
N GLU A 98 16.13 0.68 7.15
CA GLU A 98 14.74 0.37 7.43
C GLU A 98 13.76 1.19 6.57
N THR A 99 14.29 2.09 5.74
CA THR A 99 13.50 2.94 4.85
C THR A 99 13.43 2.35 3.45
N PHE A 100 12.21 2.04 3.03
CA PHE A 100 11.91 1.46 1.72
C PHE A 100 11.20 2.47 0.86
N ARG A 101 11.69 2.68 -0.36
CA ARG A 101 11.01 3.55 -1.33
C ARG A 101 10.00 2.74 -2.13
N LEU A 102 8.78 3.25 -2.19
CA LEU A 102 7.70 2.61 -2.91
C LEU A 102 7.76 2.96 -4.40
N TRP A 103 7.48 1.98 -5.25
CA TRP A 103 7.25 2.17 -6.66
C TRP A 103 5.90 1.55 -7.02
N ARG A 104 4.92 2.40 -7.28
CA ARG A 104 3.55 2.06 -7.65
C ARG A 104 3.50 1.52 -9.06
N ILE A 105 3.02 0.30 -9.20
CA ILE A 105 2.68 -0.29 -10.51
C ILE A 105 1.20 -0.01 -10.78
N ASN A 106 0.33 -0.38 -9.83
CA ASN A 106 -1.13 -0.22 -9.90
C ASN A 106 -1.66 0.32 -8.56
N GLU A 107 -2.98 0.31 -8.34
CA GLU A 107 -3.60 0.80 -7.10
C GLU A 107 -3.22 0.01 -5.84
N THR A 108 -2.97 -1.29 -6.01
CA THR A 108 -2.66 -2.24 -4.92
C THR A 108 -1.28 -2.88 -5.05
N ALA A 109 -0.68 -2.86 -6.24
CA ALA A 109 0.59 -3.53 -6.54
C ALA A 109 1.76 -2.55 -6.59
N PHE A 110 2.83 -2.89 -5.89
CA PHE A 110 3.98 -2.05 -5.66
C PHE A 110 5.28 -2.87 -5.67
N ASN A 111 6.37 -2.23 -6.07
CA ASN A 111 7.72 -2.69 -5.80
C ASN A 111 8.32 -1.90 -4.63
N PHE A 112 9.18 -2.55 -3.87
CA PHE A 112 9.92 -1.91 -2.78
C PHE A 112 11.39 -1.81 -3.14
N ARG A 113 11.96 -0.61 -3.02
CA ARG A 113 13.37 -0.36 -3.26
C ARG A 113 14.10 -0.05 -1.96
N VAL A 114 15.20 -0.74 -1.71
CA VAL A 114 16.06 -0.53 -0.54
C VAL A 114 17.10 0.57 -0.79
N SER A 115 17.80 1.01 0.26
CA SER A 115 18.83 2.06 0.17
C SER A 115 19.92 1.75 -0.86
N GLY A 116 20.28 0.48 -1.03
CA GLY A 116 21.26 -0.05 -1.99
C GLY A 116 20.76 -0.09 -3.43
N LYS A 117 19.63 0.57 -3.74
CA LYS A 117 19.03 0.69 -5.06
C LYS A 117 18.48 -0.62 -5.65
N GLN A 118 18.47 -1.70 -4.88
CA GLN A 118 17.91 -2.99 -5.25
C GLN A 118 16.43 -3.09 -4.87
N PHE A 119 15.73 -4.02 -5.51
CA PHE A 119 14.34 -4.33 -5.26
C PHE A 119 14.21 -5.53 -4.32
N ILE A 120 13.24 -5.44 -3.42
CA ILE A 120 12.81 -6.58 -2.60
C ILE A 120 12.07 -7.54 -3.52
N GLY A 121 12.36 -8.83 -3.40
CA GLY A 121 11.69 -9.90 -4.13
C GLY A 121 11.62 -11.18 -3.31
N VAL A 122 10.76 -12.08 -3.76
CA VAL A 122 10.74 -13.45 -3.27
C VAL A 122 12.00 -14.17 -3.75
N ASP A 123 12.67 -14.86 -2.82
CA ASP A 123 13.85 -15.67 -3.11
C ASP A 123 13.48 -16.88 -3.96
N THR A 124 13.59 -16.74 -5.28
CA THR A 124 13.36 -17.81 -6.26
C THR A 124 14.52 -18.77 -6.40
N ASP A 125 15.74 -18.36 -6.03
CA ASP A 125 16.94 -19.17 -6.16
C ASP A 125 17.11 -20.13 -4.96
N GLY A 126 16.52 -19.79 -3.82
CA GLY A 126 16.41 -20.63 -2.64
C GLY A 126 15.09 -21.41 -2.54
N ASN A 127 14.54 -21.48 -1.33
CA ASN A 127 13.35 -22.28 -1.03
C ASN A 127 12.02 -21.64 -1.47
N GLY A 128 12.01 -20.50 -2.17
CA GLY A 128 10.77 -19.82 -2.61
C GLY A 128 9.98 -19.12 -1.50
N ILE A 129 10.55 -19.05 -0.30
CA ILE A 129 9.83 -18.64 0.91
C ILE A 129 10.53 -17.48 1.65
N GLY A 130 11.81 -17.24 1.36
CA GLY A 130 12.57 -16.11 1.88
C GLY A 130 12.27 -14.82 1.12
N ILE A 131 12.56 -13.69 1.75
CA ILE A 131 12.51 -12.36 1.12
C ILE A 131 13.92 -11.78 1.07
N VAL A 132 14.35 -11.41 -0.13
CA VAL A 132 15.71 -10.92 -0.42
C VAL A 132 15.65 -9.61 -1.18
N ALA A 133 16.67 -8.78 -1.07
CA ALA A 133 16.78 -7.52 -1.82
C ALA A 133 17.99 -7.53 -2.75
N ILE A 134 18.01 -8.48 -3.69
CA ILE A 134 19.14 -8.70 -4.61
C ILE A 134 18.91 -8.10 -5.99
N SER A 135 17.66 -8.02 -6.45
CA SER A 135 17.34 -7.71 -7.85
C SER A 135 17.61 -6.23 -8.18
N LYS A 136 18.18 -5.97 -9.36
CA LYS A 136 18.43 -4.60 -9.86
C LYS A 136 17.29 -4.06 -10.73
N ALA A 137 16.36 -4.92 -11.13
CA ALA A 137 15.24 -4.57 -11.99
C ALA A 137 13.93 -5.14 -11.40
N PRO A 138 12.81 -4.42 -11.52
CA PRO A 138 11.53 -4.95 -11.09
C PRO A 138 11.11 -6.11 -12.01
N GLY A 139 10.59 -7.17 -11.41
CA GLY A 139 10.06 -8.34 -12.10
C GLY A 139 8.83 -8.91 -11.39
N HIS A 140 8.43 -10.11 -11.80
CA HIS A 140 7.25 -10.77 -11.20
C HIS A 140 7.46 -11.07 -9.71
N SER A 141 8.66 -11.50 -9.31
CA SER A 141 9.01 -11.84 -7.92
C SER A 141 9.09 -10.62 -7.00
N GLU A 142 9.29 -9.42 -7.56
CA GLU A 142 9.41 -8.15 -6.84
C GLU A 142 8.08 -7.39 -6.69
N THR A 143 7.01 -7.88 -7.32
CA THR A 143 5.70 -7.22 -7.30
C THR A 143 4.89 -7.70 -6.11
N PHE A 144 4.65 -6.80 -5.15
CA PHE A 144 3.89 -7.10 -3.93
C PHE A 144 2.58 -6.30 -3.88
N GLU A 145 1.55 -6.90 -3.32
CA GLU A 145 0.29 -6.23 -3.03
C GLU A 145 0.27 -5.73 -1.58
N ILE A 146 -0.01 -4.44 -1.37
CA ILE A 146 -0.20 -3.86 -0.03
C ILE A 146 -1.69 -3.79 0.26
N LEU A 147 -2.14 -4.55 1.26
CA LEU A 147 -3.52 -4.61 1.71
C LEU A 147 -3.64 -3.88 3.04
N ARG A 148 -4.29 -2.72 3.02
CA ARG A 148 -4.60 -1.96 4.24
C ARG A 148 -5.73 -2.62 5.00
N ASN A 149 -5.63 -2.62 6.32
CA ASN A 149 -6.75 -3.02 7.15
C ASN A 149 -7.83 -1.92 7.14
N SER A 150 -9.10 -2.31 7.02
CA SER A 150 -10.21 -1.37 7.00
C SER A 150 -10.45 -0.71 8.36
N ASP A 151 -10.18 -1.44 9.45
CA ASP A 151 -10.37 -0.95 10.82
C ASP A 151 -9.26 0.00 11.28
N ASP A 152 -8.02 -0.26 10.85
CA ASP A 152 -6.81 0.49 11.23
C ASP A 152 -5.95 0.73 9.99
N LYS A 153 -6.01 1.95 9.44
CA LYS A 153 -5.30 2.33 8.21
C LYS A 153 -3.78 2.27 8.34
N ASN A 154 -3.25 2.31 9.57
CA ASN A 154 -1.81 2.19 9.82
C ASN A 154 -1.35 0.74 9.83
N ARG A 155 -2.27 -0.24 9.74
CA ARG A 155 -1.95 -1.66 9.64
C ARG A 155 -2.10 -2.14 8.20
N VAL A 156 -1.04 -2.77 7.72
CA VAL A 156 -0.98 -3.32 6.38
C VAL A 156 -0.57 -4.78 6.41
N ARG A 157 -1.00 -5.52 5.40
CA ARG A 157 -0.51 -6.85 5.08
C ARG A 157 0.14 -6.78 3.71
N ILE A 158 1.31 -7.38 3.59
CA ILE A 158 2.03 -7.44 2.31
C ILE A 158 1.83 -8.85 1.75
N LYS A 159 1.19 -8.93 0.59
CA LYS A 159 0.98 -10.16 -0.14
C LYS A 159 2.01 -10.24 -1.26
N ALA A 160 2.68 -11.37 -1.32
CA ALA A 160 3.67 -11.73 -2.32
C ALA A 160 3.02 -12.22 -3.62
N PRO A 161 3.74 -12.18 -4.76
CA PRO A 161 3.20 -12.57 -6.07
C PRO A 161 2.79 -14.04 -6.13
N ASN A 162 3.37 -14.88 -5.27
CA ASN A 162 3.01 -16.30 -5.10
C ASN A 162 1.70 -16.51 -4.28
N GLY A 163 1.03 -15.44 -3.85
CA GLY A 163 -0.21 -15.48 -3.08
C GLY A 163 -0.03 -15.67 -1.56
N TYR A 164 1.21 -15.77 -1.09
CA TYR A 164 1.54 -15.86 0.33
C TYR A 164 1.68 -14.46 0.94
N TYR A 165 1.70 -14.39 2.27
CA TYR A 165 1.82 -13.16 3.03
C TYR A 165 3.15 -13.08 3.76
N LEU A 166 3.67 -11.87 3.88
CA LEU A 166 4.88 -11.61 4.64
C LEU A 166 4.64 -11.79 6.14
N GLN A 167 5.39 -12.67 6.78
CA GLN A 167 5.37 -12.88 8.22
C GLN A 167 6.75 -12.73 8.82
N VAL A 168 6.84 -11.96 9.91
CA VAL A 168 8.02 -11.94 10.78
C VAL A 168 7.94 -13.12 11.74
N ILE A 169 8.98 -13.96 11.74
CA ILE A 169 9.11 -15.10 12.65
C ILE A 169 10.07 -14.72 13.77
N VAL A 170 9.63 -14.98 15.00
CA VAL A 170 10.45 -14.82 16.20
C VAL A 170 11.37 -16.03 16.32
N THR A 171 12.54 -15.93 15.71
CA THR A 171 13.68 -16.80 15.96
C THR A 171 14.83 -15.98 16.56
N CYS A 172 15.84 -16.65 17.12
CA CYS A 172 17.02 -16.02 17.76
C CYS A 172 17.69 -14.95 16.88
N LYS A 173 17.52 -15.05 15.55
CA LYS A 173 17.58 -13.94 14.60
C LYS A 173 16.17 -13.72 14.04
N SER A 174 15.55 -12.55 14.24
CA SER A 174 14.18 -12.30 13.76
C SER A 174 14.16 -12.22 12.22
N LEU A 175 13.73 -13.30 11.57
CA LEU A 175 13.71 -13.47 10.11
C LEU A 175 12.30 -13.23 9.55
N GLN A 176 12.22 -13.12 8.23
CA GLN A 176 10.95 -13.05 7.50
C GLN A 176 10.73 -14.30 6.64
N LYS A 177 9.46 -14.70 6.54
CA LYS A 177 9.01 -15.86 5.80
C LYS A 177 7.67 -15.58 5.12
N LEU A 178 7.43 -16.18 3.97
CA LEU A 178 6.12 -16.21 3.33
C LEU A 178 5.23 -17.31 3.92
N VAL A 179 3.99 -16.96 4.30
CA VAL A 179 3.03 -17.86 4.97
C VAL A 179 1.64 -17.75 4.33
N LYS A 180 0.88 -18.85 4.36
CA LYS A 180 -0.49 -18.93 3.79
C LYS A 180 -1.45 -17.93 4.48
N PRO A 181 -2.60 -17.57 3.87
CA PRO A 181 -3.45 -16.44 4.27
C PRO A 181 -4.15 -16.54 5.64
N THR A 182 -3.79 -17.49 6.51
CA THR A 182 -4.68 -18.03 7.54
C THR A 182 -4.63 -17.32 8.90
N ARG A 183 -3.80 -16.28 9.10
CA ARG A 183 -3.61 -15.64 10.43
C ARG A 183 -3.85 -14.13 10.42
N LYS A 184 -4.58 -13.62 11.42
CA LYS A 184 -4.78 -12.16 11.64
C LYS A 184 -3.49 -11.45 12.09
N ASP A 185 -2.52 -12.22 12.59
CA ASP A 185 -1.24 -11.75 13.17
C ASP A 185 -0.21 -11.29 12.12
N LEU A 186 -0.57 -11.30 10.83
CA LEU A 186 0.29 -10.98 9.69
C LEU A 186 0.38 -9.47 9.39
N SER A 187 -0.06 -8.62 10.31
CA SER A 187 -0.08 -7.17 10.10
C SER A 187 1.27 -6.54 10.43
N LEU A 188 1.77 -5.71 9.52
CA LEU A 188 2.81 -4.72 9.74
C LEU A 188 2.15 -3.37 10.03
N SER A 189 2.81 -2.54 10.81
CA SER A 189 2.46 -1.13 10.97
C SER A 189 3.35 -0.28 10.08
N ILE A 190 2.79 0.72 9.43
CA ILE A 190 3.48 1.74 8.62
C ILE A 190 3.49 3.09 9.32
#